data_AF-A0A1G9ZYF7-F1
#
_entry.id   AF-A0A1G9ZYF7-F1
#
_cell.length_a   1.000
_cell.length_b   1.000
_cell.length_c   1.000
_cell.angle_alpha   90.00
_cell.angle_beta   90.00
_cell.angle_gamma   90.00
#
_symmetry.space_group_name_H-M   'P 1'
#
loop_
_entity.id
_entity.type
_entity.pdbx_description
1 polymer ?
#
loop_
_entity_poly.entity_id
_entity_poly.type
_entity_poly.pdbx_seq_one_letter_code
_entity_poly.pdbx_strand_id
1 'polypeptide(L)' 'MTVQTQMQTAIASAQSVEASLAQFALETENQQAQQMFQQLAQQQKNIVTQLEGRYQQVIKEEPQFNQGQ' A
#
# COMPACT_ATOMS: atom_id res chain seq x y z
N MET A 1 9.24 -10.26 15.06
CA MET A 1 8.82 -9.55 13.84
C MET A 1 10.05 -8.92 13.21
N THR A 2 10.44 -9.36 12.02
CA THR A 2 11.49 -8.70 11.21
C THR A 2 10.95 -7.42 10.60
N VAL A 3 11.83 -6.56 10.07
CA VAL A 3 11.43 -5.35 9.35
C VAL A 3 10.55 -5.73 8.15
N GLN A 4 10.88 -6.82 7.46
CA GLN A 4 10.03 -7.41 6.42
C GLN A 4 8.58 -7.63 6.88
N THR A 5 8.36 -8.35 7.99
CA THR A 5 6.99 -8.65 8.47
C THR A 5 6.20 -7.40 8.88
N GLN A 6 6.89 -6.37 9.39
CA GLN A 6 6.28 -5.07 9.72
C GLN A 6 5.85 -4.33 8.45
N MET A 7 6.72 -4.28 7.45
CA MET A 7 6.44 -3.65 6.16
C MET A 7 5.30 -4.34 5.42
N GLN A 8 5.25 -5.68 5.42
CA GLN A 8 4.17 -6.42 4.78
C GLN A 8 2.81 -6.09 5.40
N THR A 9 2.74 -6.03 6.74
CA THR A 9 1.52 -5.62 7.46
C THR A 9 1.12 -4.18 7.12
N ALA A 10 2.09 -3.27 7.05
CA ALA A 10 1.84 -1.88 6.68
C ALA A 10 1.31 -1.75 5.24
N ILE A 11 1.89 -2.49 4.28
CA ILE A 11 1.43 -2.53 2.89
C ILE A 11 0.00 -3.06 2.80
N ALA A 12 -0.33 -4.16 3.49
CA ALA A 12 -1.68 -4.70 3.52
C ALA A 12 -2.70 -3.71 4.10
N SER A 13 -2.31 -2.97 5.13
CA SER A 13 -3.14 -1.91 5.72
C SER A 13 -3.34 -0.75 4.74
N ALA A 14 -2.29 -0.34 4.04
CA ALA A 14 -2.34 0.71 3.02
C ALA A 14 -3.23 0.32 1.82
N GLN A 15 -3.18 -0.94 1.38
CA GLN A 15 -4.05 -1.49 0.33
C GLN A 15 -5.52 -1.54 0.78
N SER A 16 -5.77 -1.87 2.05
CA SER A 16 -7.13 -1.85 2.61
C SER A 16 -7.73 -0.43 2.62
N VAL A 17 -6.91 0.59 2.88
CA VAL A 17 -7.32 2.00 2.78
C VAL A 17 -7.60 2.39 1.32
N GLU A 18 -6.76 1.99 0.36
CA GLU A 18 -7.00 2.23 -1.07
C GLU A 18 -8.36 1.66 -1.51
N ALA A 19 -8.62 0.40 -1.15
CA ALA A 19 -9.88 -0.27 -1.48
C ALA A 19 -11.09 0.42 -0.83
N SER A 20 -10.96 0.86 0.43
CA SER A 20 -12.02 1.60 1.12
C SER A 20 -12.32 2.93 0.43
N LEU A 21 -11.29 3.68 0.01
CA LEU A 21 -11.46 4.94 -0.73
C LEU A 21 -12.14 4.70 -2.08
N ALA A 22 -11.73 3.65 -2.81
CA ALA A 22 -12.38 3.28 -4.06
C ALA A 22 -13.86 2.92 -3.84
N GLN A 23 -14.17 2.18 -2.77
CA GLN A 23 -15.56 1.84 -2.42
C GLN A 23 -16.38 3.09 -2.08
N PHE A 24 -15.84 4.02 -1.29
CA PHE A 24 -16.54 5.27 -0.97
C PHE A 24 -16.82 6.12 -2.21
N ALA A 25 -15.93 6.11 -3.20
CA ALA A 25 -16.17 6.77 -4.48
C ALA A 25 -17.32 6.13 -5.29
N LEU A 26 -17.56 4.83 -5.13
CA LEU A 26 -18.65 4.11 -5.79
C LEU A 26 -20.00 4.31 -5.08
N GLU A 27 -19.98 4.36 -3.74
CA GLU A 27 -21.20 4.44 -2.92
C GLU A 27 -21.70 5.87 -2.72
N THR A 28 -20.84 6.88 -2.85
CA THR A 28 -21.24 8.26 -2.62
C THR A 28 -22.08 8.81 -3.78
N GLU A 29 -23.21 9.45 -3.43
CA GLU A 29 -24.06 10.16 -4.39
C GLU A 29 -23.57 11.60 -4.67
N ASN A 30 -22.63 12.10 -3.87
CA ASN A 30 -22.07 13.44 -4.04
C ASN A 30 -20.95 13.43 -5.08
N GLN A 31 -21.17 14.07 -6.23
CA GLN A 31 -20.21 14.11 -7.35
C GLN A 31 -18.84 14.70 -6.96
N GLN A 32 -18.81 15.71 -6.09
CA GLN A 32 -17.54 16.28 -5.62
C GLN A 32 -16.80 15.30 -4.70
N ALA A 33 -17.53 14.62 -3.81
CA ALA A 33 -16.95 13.61 -2.93
C ALA A 33 -16.44 12.40 -3.73
N GLN A 34 -17.15 11.98 -4.78
CA GLN A 34 -16.71 10.92 -5.68
C GLN A 34 -15.34 11.25 -6.30
N GLN A 35 -15.17 12.44 -6.86
CA GLN A 35 -13.89 12.87 -7.43
C GLN A 35 -12.79 12.93 -6.37
N MET A 36 -13.10 13.45 -5.18
CA MET A 36 -12.16 13.50 -4.06
C MET A 36 -11.69 12.08 -3.67
N PHE A 37 -12.61 11.13 -3.48
CA PHE A 37 -12.26 9.76 -3.11
C PHE A 37 -11.48 9.03 -4.21
N GLN A 38 -11.81 9.24 -5.49
CA GLN A 38 -11.02 8.71 -6.61
C GLN A 38 -9.58 9.23 -6.60
N GLN A 39 -9.39 10.54 -6.36
CA GLN A 39 -8.07 11.15 -6.26
C GLN A 39 -7.28 10.58 -5.08
N LEU A 40 -7.93 10.46 -3.91
CA LEU A 40 -7.30 9.88 -2.72
C LEU A 40 -6.93 8.41 -2.93
N ALA A 41 -7.79 7.60 -3.57
CA ALA A 41 -7.48 6.21 -3.90
C ALA A 41 -6.25 6.13 -4.82
N GLN A 42 -6.15 7.00 -5.83
CA GLN A 42 -5.00 7.04 -6.73
C GLN A 42 -3.71 7.46 -6.01
N GLN A 43 -3.78 8.42 -5.08
CA GLN A 43 -2.65 8.81 -4.24
C GLN A 43 -2.22 7.65 -3.32
N GLN A 44 -3.19 6.98 -2.71
CA GLN A 44 -2.94 5.83 -1.84
C GLN A 44 -2.27 4.68 -2.59
N LYS A 45 -2.72 4.40 -3.82
CA LYS A 45 -2.07 3.42 -4.71
C LYS A 45 -0.59 3.76 -4.97
N ASN A 46 -0.27 5.04 -5.20
CA ASN A 46 1.12 5.48 -5.38
C ASN A 46 1.96 5.29 -4.11
N ILE A 47 1.36 5.43 -2.92
CA ILE A 47 2.01 5.14 -1.64
C ILE A 47 2.28 3.63 -1.53
N VAL A 48 1.29 2.78 -1.82
CA VAL A 48 1.44 1.31 -1.83
C VAL A 48 2.60 0.89 -2.74
N THR A 49 2.64 1.39 -3.98
CA THR A 49 3.71 1.06 -4.94
C THR A 49 5.09 1.45 -4.43
N GLN A 50 5.24 2.61 -3.76
CA GLN A 50 6.51 3.02 -3.18
C GLN A 50 6.93 2.11 -2.01
N LEU A 51 5.97 1.73 -1.15
CA LEU A 51 6.22 0.82 -0.04
C LEU A 51 6.61 -0.59 -0.52
N GLU A 52 5.96 -1.09 -1.57
CA GLU A 52 6.31 -2.35 -2.24
C GLU A 52 7.74 -2.29 -2.81
N GLY A 53 8.11 -1.17 -3.45
CA GLY A 53 9.47 -0.95 -3.93
C GLY A 53 10.51 -1.01 -2.80
N ARG A 54 10.24 -0.36 -1.66
CA ARG A 54 11.12 -0.44 -0.48
C ARG A 54 11.15 -1.85 0.11
N TYR A 55 10.02 -2.55 0.16
CA TYR A 55 9.93 -3.91 0.67
C TYR A 55 10.84 -4.87 -0.13
N GLN A 56 10.87 -4.73 -1.46
CA GLN A 56 11.78 -5.50 -2.31
C GLN A 56 13.26 -5.21 -2.05
N GLN A 57 13.63 -3.97 -1.70
CA GLN A 57 14.99 -3.64 -1.29
C GLN A 57 15.34 -4.30 0.04
N VAL A 58 14.44 -4.21 1.03
CA VAL A 58 14.63 -4.82 2.35
C VAL A 58 14.83 -6.33 2.24
N ILE A 59 14.04 -7.03 1.41
CA ILE A 59 14.24 -8.48 1.18
C ILE A 59 15.67 -8.80 0.73
N LYS A 60 16.25 -7.97 -0.14
CA LYS A 60 17.62 -8.16 -0.66
C LYS A 60 18.70 -7.79 0.36
N GLU A 61 18.40 -6.89 1.28
CA GLU A 61 19.31 -6.44 2.34
C GLU A 61 19.36 -7.43 3.51
N GLU A 62 18.33 -8.26 3.72
CA GLU A 62 18.29 -9.14 4.88
C GLU A 62 19.24 -10.35 4.76
N PRO A 63 20.08 -10.61 5.78
CA PRO A 63 21.14 -11.62 5.74
C PRO A 63 20.63 -13.05 5.57
N GLN A 64 19.39 -13.32 5.96
CA GLN A 64 18.72 -14.60 5.75
C GLN A 64 18.48 -14.96 4.27
N PHE A 65 18.52 -13.98 3.35
CA PHE A 65 18.60 -14.20 1.90
C PHE A 65 20.05 -14.25 1.37
N ASN A 66 21.01 -13.68 2.10
CA ASN A 66 22.43 -13.68 1.74
C ASN A 66 23.23 -14.88 2.29
N GLN A 67 22.71 -15.62 3.27
CA GLN A 67 23.40 -16.77 3.89
C GLN A 67 23.14 -18.12 3.19
N GLY A 68 22.48 -18.09 2.03
CA GLY A 68 22.09 -19.28 1.25
C GLY A 68 22.73 -19.42 -0.15
N GLN A 69 23.81 -18.71 -0.45
CA GLN A 69 24.62 -18.92 -1.67
C GLN A 69 26.06 -19.27 -1.33
#